data_AF-A0AA39HSJ1-F1
#
_entry.id   AF-A0AA39HSJ1-F1
#
_cell.length_a   1.000
_cell.length_b   1.000
_cell.length_c   1.000
_cell.angle_alpha   90.00
_cell.angle_beta   90.00
_cell.angle_gamma   90.00
#
_symmetry.space_group_name_H-M   'P 1'
#
loop_
_entity.id
_entity.type
_entity.pdbx_description
1 polymer ?
#
loop_
_entity_poly.entity_id
_entity_poly.type
_entity_poly.pdbx_seq_one_letter_code
_entity_poly.pdbx_strand_id
1 'polypeptide(L)'
;MGLLNSKKSAPEESTSSPGNLKNLGENRIATRKEKIAYVNQYISVLRGQKTLPEYLLVRKKKTDLLVDEDGYTAHEFYEETISNQSGVSKIRLVRRTSSLKPLEFVDYKIPRLDCNLNLVLWQAE
;
A
#
# COMPACT_ATOMS: atom_id res chain seq x y z
N MET A 1 50.89 37.84 8.85
CA MET A 1 50.44 37.41 10.19
C MET A 1 49.60 36.14 9.95
N GLY A 2 50.12 34.91 10.00
CA GLY A 2 50.70 34.23 11.17
C GLY A 2 49.60 34.05 12.24
N LEU A 3 49.18 32.88 12.74
CA LEU A 3 49.78 31.54 12.82
C LEU A 3 48.69 30.47 13.14
N LEU A 4 48.85 29.27 12.54
CA LEU A 4 48.87 27.92 13.13
C LEU A 4 47.65 27.27 13.87
N ASN A 5 47.12 26.25 13.17
CA ASN A 5 47.11 24.80 13.48
C ASN A 5 46.20 24.12 14.55
N SER A 6 45.74 22.93 14.11
CA SER A 6 45.48 21.66 14.85
C SER A 6 43.98 21.34 15.01
N LYS A 7 43.39 20.22 14.56
CA LYS A 7 43.82 18.95 13.94
C LYS A 7 42.56 18.34 13.30
N LYS A 8 42.58 17.90 12.04
CA LYS A 8 41.69 16.81 11.59
C LYS A 8 42.41 16.03 10.49
N SER A 9 42.61 14.75 10.77
CA SER A 9 43.35 13.78 9.98
C SER A 9 42.71 13.51 8.61
N ALA A 10 43.59 13.18 7.67
CA ALA A 10 43.38 12.93 6.25
C ALA A 10 42.47 11.70 5.95
N PRO A 11 42.03 11.53 4.69
CA PRO A 11 41.08 10.51 4.27
C PRO A 11 41.80 9.18 3.93
N GLU A 12 41.18 8.05 4.23
CA GLU A 12 41.60 6.77 3.66
C GLU A 12 41.03 6.65 2.23
N GLU A 13 41.94 6.63 1.27
CA GLU A 13 41.71 6.16 -0.09
C GLU A 13 41.30 4.69 -0.04
N SER A 14 40.04 4.37 -0.37
CA SER A 14 39.70 3.05 -0.89
C SER A 14 39.60 3.15 -2.40
N THR A 15 40.70 2.84 -3.07
CA THR A 15 40.79 2.58 -4.50
C THR A 15 39.67 1.65 -4.95
N SER A 16 38.70 2.18 -5.71
CA SER A 16 37.65 1.41 -6.33
C SER A 16 38.20 0.65 -7.54
N SER A 17 38.43 -0.65 -7.38
CA SER A 17 38.73 -1.54 -8.50
C SER A 17 37.51 -1.67 -9.42
N PRO A 18 37.66 -1.57 -10.76
CA PRO A 18 36.54 -1.51 -11.72
C PRO A 18 35.85 -2.88 -12.00
N GLY A 19 36.05 -3.89 -11.14
CA GLY A 19 35.59 -5.26 -11.37
C GLY A 19 34.17 -5.59 -10.88
N ASN A 20 33.57 -4.77 -10.01
CA ASN A 20 32.42 -5.22 -9.19
C ASN A 20 31.02 -4.81 -9.71
N LEU A 21 30.93 -4.03 -10.78
CA LEU A 21 29.65 -3.54 -11.32
C LEU A 21 28.96 -4.54 -12.26
N LYS A 22 29.70 -5.46 -12.90
CA LYS A 22 29.14 -6.44 -13.85
C LYS A 22 28.34 -7.56 -13.14
N ASN A 23 28.87 -8.06 -12.02
CA ASN A 23 28.27 -9.16 -11.27
C ASN A 23 26.90 -8.80 -10.65
N LEU A 24 26.68 -7.54 -10.27
CA LEU A 24 25.42 -7.09 -9.68
C LEU A 24 24.27 -7.05 -10.71
N GLY A 25 24.59 -6.69 -11.95
CA GLY A 25 23.64 -6.69 -13.07
C GLY A 25 23.28 -8.11 -13.50
N GLU A 26 24.26 -9.01 -13.57
CA GLU A 26 24.06 -10.41 -13.92
C GLU A 26 23.22 -11.16 -12.88
N ASN A 27 23.47 -10.94 -11.58
CA ASN A 27 22.63 -11.51 -10.51
C ASN A 27 21.19 -10.97 -10.54
N ARG A 28 20.98 -9.69 -10.88
CA ARG A 28 19.63 -9.11 -11.08
C ARG A 28 18.92 -9.66 -12.31
N ILE A 29 19.66 -9.97 -13.36
CA ILE A 29 19.11 -10.57 -14.59
C ILE A 29 18.81 -12.06 -14.38
N ALA A 30 19.67 -12.80 -13.68
CA ALA A 30 19.46 -14.20 -13.31
C ALA A 30 18.19 -14.36 -12.45
N THR A 31 18.07 -13.56 -11.38
CA THR A 31 16.87 -13.55 -10.53
C THR A 31 15.60 -13.11 -11.27
N ARG A 32 15.71 -12.22 -12.26
CA ARG A 32 14.59 -11.85 -13.14
C ARG A 32 14.20 -12.99 -14.08
N LYS A 33 15.16 -13.67 -14.69
CA LYS A 33 14.91 -14.84 -15.56
C LYS A 33 14.28 -16.00 -14.79
N GLU A 34 14.75 -16.27 -13.58
CA GLU A 34 14.18 -17.27 -12.67
C GLU A 34 12.75 -16.92 -12.26
N LYS A 35 12.48 -15.66 -11.91
CA LYS A 35 11.10 -15.19 -11.65
C LYS A 35 10.20 -15.36 -12.86
N ILE A 36 10.68 -15.02 -14.07
CA ILE A 36 9.90 -15.19 -15.31
C ILE A 36 9.65 -16.68 -15.59
N ALA A 37 10.65 -17.54 -15.39
CA ALA A 37 10.51 -18.98 -15.57
C ALA A 37 9.48 -19.58 -14.60
N TYR A 38 9.54 -19.18 -13.32
CA TYR A 38 8.55 -19.58 -12.31
C TYR A 38 7.13 -19.13 -12.67
N VAL A 39 6.97 -17.87 -13.07
CA VAL A 39 5.67 -17.33 -13.51
C VAL A 39 5.14 -18.07 -14.74
N ASN A 40 6.00 -18.38 -15.73
CA ASN A 40 5.60 -19.11 -16.93
C ASN A 40 5.21 -20.56 -16.62
N GLN A 41 5.92 -21.23 -15.71
CA GLN A 41 5.55 -22.57 -15.24
C GLN A 41 4.19 -22.54 -14.55
N TYR A 42 3.94 -21.52 -13.73
CA TYR A 42 2.66 -21.30 -13.06
C TYR A 42 1.53 -21.05 -14.06
N ILE A 43 1.74 -20.17 -15.06
CA ILE A 43 0.78 -19.91 -16.15
C ILE A 43 0.46 -21.19 -16.92
N SER A 44 1.44 -22.08 -17.11
CA SER A 44 1.24 -23.35 -17.81
C SER A 44 0.32 -24.29 -17.02
N VAL A 45 0.49 -24.36 -15.69
CA VAL A 45 -0.40 -25.11 -14.79
C VAL A 45 -1.80 -24.51 -14.78
N LEU A 46 -1.90 -23.17 -14.72
CA LEU A 46 -3.17 -22.42 -14.81
C LEU A 46 -3.88 -22.55 -16.15
N ARG A 47 -3.17 -22.87 -17.24
CA ARG A 47 -3.77 -23.14 -18.56
C ARG A 47 -4.31 -24.57 -18.66
N GLY A 48 -3.62 -25.52 -18.01
CA GLY A 48 -4.05 -26.93 -17.98
C GLY A 48 -5.25 -27.14 -17.04
N GLN A 49 -5.22 -26.51 -15.87
CA GLN A 49 -6.37 -26.40 -14.98
C GLN A 49 -7.26 -25.27 -15.52
N LYS A 50 -8.34 -25.58 -16.24
CA LYS A 50 -9.32 -24.58 -16.75
C LYS A 50 -10.03 -23.77 -15.63
N THR A 51 -9.51 -23.80 -14.41
CA THR A 51 -10.04 -23.19 -13.20
C THR A 51 -8.97 -22.31 -12.58
N LEU A 52 -9.32 -21.05 -12.33
CA LEU A 52 -8.44 -20.12 -11.64
C LEU A 52 -8.29 -20.54 -10.16
N PRO A 53 -7.08 -20.74 -9.63
CA PRO A 53 -6.89 -21.11 -8.25
C PRO A 53 -7.36 -20.02 -7.28
N GLU A 54 -7.97 -20.47 -6.20
CA GLU A 54 -8.65 -19.59 -5.24
C GLU A 54 -7.73 -18.62 -4.52
N TYR A 55 -6.45 -18.97 -4.33
CA TYR A 55 -5.46 -18.08 -3.69
C TYR A 55 -5.10 -16.84 -4.53
N LEU A 56 -5.43 -16.81 -5.82
CA LEU A 56 -5.30 -15.62 -6.67
C LEU A 56 -6.47 -14.65 -6.48
N LEU A 57 -7.55 -15.10 -5.83
CA LEU A 57 -8.75 -14.31 -5.66
C LEU A 57 -8.71 -13.56 -4.32
N VAL A 58 -8.74 -12.25 -4.43
CA VAL A 58 -8.94 -11.33 -3.31
C VAL A 58 -10.42 -11.27 -2.99
N ARG A 59 -10.78 -11.76 -1.80
CA ARG A 59 -12.13 -11.68 -1.23
C ARG A 59 -12.30 -10.57 -0.20
N LYS A 60 -11.20 -10.03 0.33
CA LYS A 60 -11.20 -8.97 1.36
C LYS A 60 -10.25 -7.85 0.98
N LYS A 61 -10.64 -6.59 1.22
CA LYS A 61 -9.76 -5.42 1.06
C LYS A 61 -9.60 -4.71 2.39
N LYS A 62 -8.37 -4.30 2.70
CA LYS A 62 -8.08 -3.40 3.82
C LYS A 62 -8.62 -2.01 3.50
N THR A 63 -9.33 -1.38 4.44
CA THR A 63 -9.95 -0.07 4.24
C THR A 63 -9.61 0.92 5.35
N ASP A 64 -9.58 2.20 4.97
CA ASP A 64 -9.44 3.34 5.89
C ASP A 64 -10.82 3.95 6.23
N LEU A 65 -11.85 3.09 6.26
CA LEU A 65 -13.21 3.48 6.58
C LEU A 65 -13.41 3.42 8.09
N LEU A 66 -14.29 4.29 8.59
CA LEU A 66 -14.75 4.35 9.97
C LEU A 66 -16.23 3.98 10.00
N VAL A 67 -16.65 3.34 11.08
CA VAL A 67 -18.02 2.93 11.38
C VAL A 67 -18.49 3.75 12.58
N ASP A 68 -19.67 4.37 12.48
CA ASP A 68 -20.30 5.04 13.62
C ASP A 68 -21.14 4.09 14.49
N GLU A 69 -21.82 4.64 15.50
CA GLU A 69 -22.67 3.90 16.43
C GLU A 69 -23.90 3.27 15.74
N ASP A 70 -24.35 3.87 14.64
CA ASP A 70 -25.51 3.44 13.87
C ASP A 70 -25.15 2.43 12.76
N GLY A 71 -23.85 2.17 12.58
CA GLY A 71 -23.33 1.23 11.58
C GLY A 71 -23.10 1.85 10.20
N TYR A 72 -23.20 3.16 10.05
CA TYR A 72 -22.82 3.85 8.82
C TYR A 72 -21.31 3.85 8.66
N THR A 73 -20.86 3.74 7.40
CA THR A 73 -19.45 3.68 7.05
C THR A 73 -19.03 4.88 6.21
N ALA A 74 -18.02 5.62 6.64
CA ALA A 74 -17.47 6.76 5.91
C ALA A 74 -15.99 6.96 6.22
N HIS A 75 -15.28 7.76 5.42
CA HIS A 75 -13.91 8.16 5.74
C HIS A 75 -13.85 9.16 6.89
N GLU A 76 -14.86 10.04 6.97
CA GLU A 76 -14.94 11.10 7.96
C GLU A 76 -16.40 11.33 8.35
N PHE A 77 -16.63 11.65 9.62
CA PHE A 77 -17.94 12.00 10.15
C PHE A 77 -17.91 13.44 10.66
N TYR A 78 -19.03 14.14 10.50
CA TYR A 78 -19.20 15.52 10.95
C TYR A 78 -20.46 15.63 11.78
N GLU A 79 -20.42 16.46 12.82
CA GLU A 79 -21.56 16.78 13.66
C GLU A 79 -21.79 18.29 13.67
N GLU A 80 -23.07 18.69 13.71
CA GLU A 80 -23.43 20.08 13.86
C GLU A 80 -23.35 20.48 15.33
N THR A 81 -22.58 21.53 15.59
CA THR A 81 -22.43 22.12 16.91
C THR A 81 -23.04 23.51 16.90
N ILE A 82 -23.90 23.79 17.88
CA ILE A 82 -24.51 25.11 18.06
C ILE A 82 -23.74 25.79 19.18
N SER A 83 -22.89 26.76 18.82
CA SER A 83 -22.26 27.62 19.81
C SER A 83 -23.12 28.86 20.02
N ASN A 84 -23.66 29.02 21.21
CA ASN A 84 -24.30 30.27 21.64
C ASN A 84 -23.25 31.14 22.32
N GLN A 85 -22.64 32.05 21.56
CA GLN A 85 -21.83 33.13 22.13
C GLN A 85 -22.54 34.46 21.87
N SER A 86 -22.85 35.17 22.95
CA SER A 86 -23.36 36.54 22.93
C SER A 86 -24.67 36.75 22.15
N GLY A 87 -25.64 35.84 22.30
CA GLY A 87 -26.99 36.00 21.73
C GLY A 87 -27.12 35.70 20.24
N VAL A 88 -26.02 35.35 19.55
CA VAL A 88 -26.02 34.89 18.16
C VAL A 88 -25.72 33.40 18.13
N SER A 89 -26.69 32.59 17.70
CA SER A 89 -26.48 31.17 17.46
C SER A 89 -25.65 31.01 16.19
N LYS A 90 -24.46 30.42 16.32
CA LYS A 90 -23.64 29.98 15.18
C LYS A 90 -23.69 28.47 15.10
N ILE A 91 -24.10 27.96 13.94
CA ILE A 91 -24.06 26.55 13.60
C ILE A 91 -22.72 26.28 12.92
N ARG A 92 -21.97 25.31 13.42
CA ARG A 92 -20.69 24.88 12.85
C ARG A 92 -20.65 23.37 12.70
N LEU A 93 -20.27 22.90 11.52
CA LEU A 93 -19.88 21.51 11.30
C LEU A 93 -18.48 21.27 11.87
N VAL A 94 -18.37 20.30 12.77
CA VAL A 94 -17.11 19.87 13.39
C VAL A 94 -16.90 18.40 13.08
N ARG A 95 -15.66 18.00 12.78
CA ARG A 95 -15.33 16.60 12.54
C ARG A 95 -15.51 15.79 13.83
N ARG A 96 -16.38 14.78 13.78
CA ARG A 96 -16.57 13.81 14.87
C ARG A 96 -15.41 12.81 14.85
N THR A 97 -14.79 12.61 16.00
CA THR A 97 -13.68 11.66 16.20
C THR A 97 -13.92 10.68 17.34
N SER A 98 -14.92 10.94 18.18
CA SER A 98 -15.36 10.08 19.28
C SER A 98 -16.30 8.98 18.77
N SER A 99 -16.26 7.82 19.44
CA SER A 99 -17.13 6.66 19.20
C SER A 99 -17.05 6.00 17.81
N LEU A 100 -16.08 6.38 16.96
CA LEU A 100 -15.89 5.76 15.66
C LEU A 100 -15.01 4.52 15.76
N LYS A 101 -15.39 3.44 15.07
CA LYS A 101 -14.62 2.19 15.00
C LYS A 101 -14.01 2.02 13.61
N PRO A 102 -12.74 1.61 13.48
CA PRO A 102 -12.17 1.34 12.15
C PRO A 102 -12.81 0.10 11.53
N LEU A 103 -13.21 0.22 10.26
CA LEU A 103 -13.57 -0.91 9.42
C LEU A 103 -12.30 -1.42 8.75
N GLU A 104 -11.60 -2.35 9.41
CA GLU A 104 -10.29 -2.81 8.95
C GLU A 104 -10.36 -3.52 7.59
N PHE A 105 -11.41 -4.32 7.37
CA PHE A 105 -11.59 -5.11 6.16
C PHE A 105 -13.02 -5.02 5.63
N VAL A 106 -13.15 -4.94 4.31
CA VAL A 106 -14.42 -5.06 3.59
C VAL A 106 -14.37 -6.30 2.71
N ASP A 107 -15.42 -7.11 2.84
CA ASP A 107 -15.60 -8.32 2.04
C ASP A 107 -16.20 -7.98 0.68
N TYR A 108 -15.60 -8.51 -0.38
CA TYR A 108 -16.11 -8.38 -1.74
C TYR A 108 -17.18 -9.43 -2.00
N LYS A 109 -18.35 -8.98 -2.49
CA LYS A 109 -19.42 -9.88 -2.96
C LYS A 109 -18.98 -10.75 -4.14
N ILE A 110 -18.16 -10.19 -5.04
CA ILE A 110 -17.58 -10.89 -6.19
C ILE A 110 -16.05 -10.90 -6.01
N PRO A 111 -15.39 -12.07 -6.03
CA PRO A 111 -13.94 -12.15 -5.88
C PRO A 111 -13.21 -11.37 -6.98
N ARG A 112 -12.10 -10.72 -6.62
CA ARG A 112 -11.30 -9.90 -7.53
C ARG A 112 -9.91 -10.47 -7.69
N LEU A 113 -9.23 -10.15 -8.80
CA LEU A 113 -7.82 -10.52 -8.98
C LEU A 113 -6.86 -9.68 -8.14
N ASP A 114 -7.23 -8.42 -7.87
CA ASP A 114 -6.45 -7.46 -7.09
C ASP A 114 -7.41 -6.50 -6.37
N CYS A 115 -7.02 -5.99 -5.20
CA CYS A 115 -7.77 -4.98 -4.44
C CYS A 115 -7.63 -3.56 -5.01
N ASN A 116 -6.62 -3.32 -5.85
CA ASN A 116 -6.31 -2.03 -6.46
C ASN A 116 -6.80 -1.90 -7.90
N LEU A 117 -7.09 -3.03 -8.56
CA LEU A 117 -7.63 -3.04 -9.92
C LEU A 117 -9.14 -3.15 -9.87
N ASN A 118 -9.82 -2.34 -10.69
CA ASN A 118 -11.27 -2.44 -10.90
C ASN A 118 -11.60 -3.55 -11.93
N LEU A 119 -10.89 -4.68 -11.86
CA LEU A 119 -11.11 -5.83 -12.72
C LEU A 119 -11.88 -6.88 -11.92
N VAL A 120 -13.11 -7.16 -12.38
CA VAL A 120 -13.97 -8.19 -11.80
C VAL A 120 -13.99 -9.36 -12.77
N LEU A 121 -13.71 -10.56 -12.27
CA LEU A 121 -13.93 -11.78 -13.04
C LEU A 121 -15.42 -12.09 -12.99
N TRP A 122 -16.06 -12.03 -14.15
CA TRP A 122 -17.45 -12.41 -14.33
C TRP A 122 -17.50 -13.55 -15.34
N GLN A 123 -18.19 -14.64 -15.01
CA GLN A 123 -18.52 -15.69 -15.97
C GLN A 123 -19.83 -15.30 -16.66
N ALA A 124 -19.77 -15.01 -17.97
CA ALA A 124 -20.96 -14.84 -18.77
C ALA A 124 -21.54 -16.23 -19.08
N GLU A 125 -22.84 -16.41 -18.83
CA GLU A 125 -23.61 -17.57 -19.32
C GLU A 125 -23.80 -17.50 -20.84
#